data_AF-A0A7R7VB63-F1
#
_entry.id   AF-A0A7R7VB63-F1
#
_cell.length_a   1.000
_cell.length_b   1.000
_cell.length_c   1.000
_cell.angle_alpha   90.00
_cell.angle_beta   90.00
_cell.angle_gamma   90.00
#
_symmetry.space_group_name_H-M   'P 1'
#
loop_
_entity.id
_entity.type
_entity.pdbx_description
1 polymer ?
#
loop_
_entity_poly.entity_id
_entity_poly.type
_entity_poly.pdbx_seq_one_letter_code
_entity_poly.pdbx_strand_id
1 'polypeptide(L)'
;MILLVYKIAEYSYYIINLEVDKIPIEFSTLAYFLFGVVVLFKIKELYPVAAFASFISGIGYLLVFIFMGDQYVVIHGFYSTLIALSSHFILLLGSVLLKNIAIAKTKDIKYIIIYTVFYLIYVGIMNIIIDYSQSYLFINLLLKAEILENMLSTTDIANYIYWLYYIIIVGIYLLVIFIFFKIYERDHSKKIMH
;
A
#
# COMPACT_ATOMS: atom_id res chain seq x y z
N MET A 1 -15.85 7.74 -3.99
CA MET A 1 -16.53 7.33 -5.24
C MET A 1 -15.70 7.66 -6.47
N ILE A 2 -15.28 8.92 -6.66
CA ILE A 2 -14.47 9.36 -7.81
C ILE A 2 -13.22 8.47 -8.01
N LEU A 3 -12.43 8.24 -6.94
CA LEU A 3 -11.22 7.42 -7.03
C LEU A 3 -11.49 5.97 -7.45
N LEU A 4 -12.57 5.37 -6.97
CA LEU A 4 -12.96 4.00 -7.33
C LEU A 4 -13.35 3.92 -8.81
N VAL A 5 -14.20 4.84 -9.27
CA VAL A 5 -14.63 4.89 -10.67
C VAL A 5 -13.44 5.14 -11.59
N TYR A 6 -12.57 6.08 -11.23
CA TYR A 6 -11.35 6.38 -11.97
C TYR A 6 -10.46 5.13 -12.11
N LYS A 7 -10.18 4.41 -11.01
CA LYS A 7 -9.32 3.22 -11.03
C LYS A 7 -9.95 2.03 -11.75
N ILE A 8 -11.27 1.84 -11.63
CA ILE A 8 -11.98 0.84 -12.45
C ILE A 8 -11.83 1.17 -13.93
N ALA A 9 -12.07 2.42 -14.33
CA ALA A 9 -11.99 2.83 -15.72
C ALA A 9 -10.55 2.71 -16.26
N GLU A 10 -9.56 3.19 -15.50
CA GLU A 10 -8.13 3.11 -15.83
C GLU A 10 -7.68 1.66 -16.03
N TYR A 11 -7.97 0.76 -15.08
CA TYR A 11 -7.52 -0.63 -15.18
C TYR A 11 -8.31 -1.42 -16.21
N SER A 12 -9.60 -1.12 -16.39
CA SER A 12 -10.38 -1.73 -17.48
C SER A 12 -9.84 -1.31 -18.85
N TYR A 13 -9.45 -0.04 -19.01
CA TYR A 13 -8.81 0.46 -20.23
C TYR A 13 -7.50 -0.29 -20.51
N TYR A 14 -6.64 -0.49 -19.51
CA TYR A 14 -5.40 -1.27 -19.69
C TYR A 14 -5.68 -2.72 -20.07
N ILE A 15 -6.65 -3.38 -19.43
CA ILE A 15 -7.02 -4.77 -19.76
C ILE A 15 -7.54 -4.88 -21.20
N ILE A 16 -8.45 -3.98 -21.61
CA ILE A 16 -9.06 -4.02 -22.95
C ILE A 16 -8.02 -3.79 -24.05
N ASN A 17 -7.03 -2.94 -23.80
CA ASN A 17 -5.94 -2.66 -24.74
C ASN A 17 -4.76 -3.62 -24.62
N LEU A 18 -4.86 -4.66 -23.77
CA LEU A 18 -3.80 -5.64 -23.49
C LEU A 18 -2.50 -5.01 -22.93
N GLU A 19 -2.59 -3.82 -22.32
CA GLU A 19 -1.50 -3.11 -21.64
C GLU A 19 -1.43 -3.49 -20.16
N VAL A 20 -1.44 -4.80 -19.87
CA VAL A 20 -1.55 -5.32 -18.49
C VAL A 20 -0.33 -4.95 -17.63
N ASP A 21 0.82 -4.71 -18.25
CA ASP A 21 2.07 -4.23 -17.63
C ASP A 21 1.91 -2.88 -16.93
N LYS A 22 0.92 -2.08 -17.33
CA LYS A 22 0.59 -0.80 -16.69
C LYS A 22 -0.23 -0.94 -15.42
N ILE A 23 -0.72 -2.15 -15.08
CA ILE A 23 -1.44 -2.39 -13.83
C ILE A 23 -0.40 -2.49 -12.70
N PRO A 24 -0.42 -1.57 -11.72
CA PRO A 24 0.56 -1.61 -10.65
C PRO A 24 0.32 -2.78 -9.70
N ILE A 25 1.41 -3.29 -9.11
CA ILE A 25 1.35 -4.28 -8.02
C ILE A 25 1.56 -3.64 -6.64
N GLU A 26 1.58 -2.30 -6.57
CA GLU A 26 1.74 -1.58 -5.32
C GLU A 26 0.59 -1.84 -4.36
N PHE A 27 0.89 -1.70 -3.06
CA PHE A 27 -0.08 -1.85 -1.98
C PHE A 27 -1.29 -0.90 -2.14
N SER A 28 -1.06 0.27 -2.74
CA SER A 28 -2.10 1.26 -3.04
C SER A 28 -3.12 0.77 -4.06
N THR A 29 -2.74 -0.11 -4.98
CA THR A 29 -3.61 -0.69 -6.02
C THR A 29 -4.84 -1.33 -5.39
N LEU A 30 -4.64 -2.22 -4.42
CA LEU A 30 -5.74 -2.86 -3.69
C LEU A 30 -6.40 -1.89 -2.70
N ALA A 31 -5.66 -0.94 -2.13
CA ALA A 31 -6.21 0.02 -1.20
C ALA A 31 -7.25 0.94 -1.85
N TYR A 32 -7.08 1.32 -3.12
CA TYR A 32 -8.07 2.11 -3.86
C TYR A 32 -9.44 1.40 -3.94
N PHE A 33 -9.42 0.11 -4.26
CA PHE A 33 -10.64 -0.70 -4.33
C PHE A 33 -11.23 -0.96 -2.96
N LEU A 34 -10.40 -1.40 -2.00
CA LEU A 34 -10.84 -1.67 -0.64
C LEU A 34 -11.50 -0.43 -0.04
N PHE A 35 -10.84 0.73 -0.10
CA PHE A 35 -11.39 1.98 0.39
C PHE A 35 -12.70 2.33 -0.29
N GLY A 36 -12.74 2.28 -1.64
CA GLY A 36 -13.91 2.61 -2.42
C GLY A 36 -15.13 1.73 -2.09
N VAL A 37 -14.94 0.42 -2.08
CA VAL A 37 -15.98 -0.58 -1.79
C VAL A 37 -16.48 -0.44 -0.36
N VAL A 38 -15.57 -0.37 0.62
CA VAL A 38 -15.92 -0.29 2.04
C VAL A 38 -16.73 0.98 2.35
N VAL A 39 -16.35 2.12 1.78
CA VAL A 39 -17.09 3.38 1.95
C VAL A 39 -18.43 3.35 1.23
N LEU A 40 -18.49 2.84 0.00
CA LEU A 40 -19.70 2.81 -0.82
C LEU A 40 -20.79 1.92 -0.20
N PHE A 41 -20.40 0.71 0.20
CA PHE A 41 -21.32 -0.29 0.77
C PHE A 41 -21.44 -0.20 2.30
N LYS A 42 -20.74 0.74 2.95
CA LYS A 42 -20.75 0.97 4.40
C LYS A 42 -20.44 -0.29 5.22
N ILE A 43 -19.44 -1.08 4.79
CA ILE A 43 -19.04 -2.35 5.42
C ILE A 43 -18.20 -2.06 6.68
N LYS A 44 -18.88 -1.81 7.81
CA LYS A 44 -18.28 -1.31 9.06
C LYS A 44 -17.14 -2.18 9.59
N GLU A 45 -17.24 -3.49 9.40
CA GLU A 45 -16.26 -4.48 9.85
C GLU A 45 -14.90 -4.29 9.18
N LEU A 46 -14.87 -3.73 7.97
CA LEU A 46 -13.66 -3.52 7.19
C LEU A 46 -13.13 -2.08 7.30
N TYR A 47 -13.80 -1.20 8.03
CA TYR A 47 -13.37 0.20 8.17
C TYR A 47 -11.95 0.32 8.76
N PRO A 48 -11.54 -0.44 9.79
CA PRO A 48 -10.16 -0.37 10.30
C PRO A 48 -9.13 -0.77 9.25
N VAL A 49 -9.43 -1.80 8.45
CA VAL A 49 -8.54 -2.29 7.39
C VAL A 49 -8.44 -1.28 6.26
N ALA A 50 -9.58 -0.74 5.81
CA ALA A 50 -9.62 0.29 4.79
C ALA A 50 -8.90 1.57 5.25
N ALA A 51 -9.06 1.97 6.51
CA ALA A 51 -8.36 3.11 7.08
C ALA A 51 -6.84 2.89 7.08
N PHE A 52 -6.37 1.76 7.61
CA PHE A 52 -4.95 1.44 7.63
C PHE A 52 -4.36 1.30 6.23
N ALA A 53 -5.05 0.60 5.32
CA ALA A 53 -4.56 0.38 3.98
C ALA A 53 -4.44 1.70 3.21
N SER A 54 -5.39 2.61 3.40
CA SER A 54 -5.35 3.95 2.83
C SER A 54 -4.25 4.81 3.48
N PHE A 55 -4.04 4.68 4.79
CA PHE A 55 -2.98 5.38 5.53
C PHE A 55 -1.60 5.02 5.02
N ILE A 56 -1.27 3.72 4.99
CA ILE A 56 0.06 3.25 4.62
C ILE A 56 0.35 3.50 3.14
N SER A 57 -0.67 3.37 2.27
CA SER A 57 -0.56 3.72 0.86
C SER A 57 -0.28 5.22 0.67
N GLY A 58 -1.05 6.07 1.36
CA GLY A 58 -0.91 7.52 1.28
C GLY A 58 0.45 8.00 1.80
N ILE A 59 0.81 7.60 3.02
CA ILE A 59 2.11 7.98 3.62
C ILE A 59 3.28 7.36 2.86
N GLY A 60 3.19 6.07 2.52
CA GLY A 60 4.26 5.37 1.80
C GLY A 60 4.60 6.07 0.49
N TYR A 61 3.58 6.43 -0.29
CA TYR A 61 3.79 7.18 -1.53
C TYR A 61 4.40 8.56 -1.28
N LEU A 62 3.89 9.33 -0.30
CA LEU A 62 4.45 10.65 0.01
C LEU A 62 5.90 10.58 0.46
N LEU A 63 6.27 9.58 1.25
CA LEU A 63 7.66 9.36 1.68
C LEU A 63 8.56 9.04 0.49
N VAL A 64 8.15 8.12 -0.38
CA VAL A 64 8.90 7.77 -1.60
C VAL A 64 9.02 9.00 -2.51
N PHE A 65 7.95 9.77 -2.66
CA PHE A 65 7.92 10.96 -3.50
C PHE A 65 8.89 12.06 -3.05
N ILE A 66 9.15 12.18 -1.73
CA ILE A 66 10.17 13.12 -1.22
C ILE A 66 11.57 12.79 -1.77
N PHE A 67 11.90 11.50 -1.92
CA PHE A 67 13.24 11.06 -2.34
C PHE A 67 13.36 10.85 -3.84
N MET A 68 12.27 10.50 -4.54
CA MET A 68 12.30 10.06 -5.94
C MET A 68 11.30 10.81 -6.84
N GLY A 69 10.63 11.85 -6.34
CA GLY A 69 9.54 12.52 -7.06
C GLY A 69 9.94 13.12 -8.41
N ASP A 70 11.18 13.58 -8.54
CA ASP A 70 11.76 14.04 -9.79
C ASP A 70 11.84 12.92 -10.84
N GLN A 71 12.30 11.73 -10.44
CA GLN A 71 12.35 10.56 -11.30
C GLN A 71 10.95 10.15 -11.77
N TYR A 72 9.95 10.19 -10.88
CA TYR A 72 8.55 9.94 -11.26
C TYR A 72 8.06 10.91 -12.34
N VAL A 73 8.36 12.21 -12.22
CA VAL A 73 7.97 13.23 -13.22
C VAL A 73 8.67 12.98 -14.56
N VAL A 74 9.94 12.61 -14.55
CA VAL A 74 10.72 12.32 -15.77
C VAL A 74 10.20 11.07 -16.47
N ILE A 75 9.91 10.00 -15.73
CA ILE A 75 9.53 8.69 -16.28
C ILE A 75 8.06 8.69 -16.74
N HIS A 76 7.14 9.20 -15.91
CA HIS A 76 5.70 9.07 -16.13
C HIS A 76 5.03 10.35 -16.64
N GLY A 77 5.76 11.46 -16.65
CA GLY A 77 5.26 12.78 -17.01
C GLY A 77 4.54 13.49 -15.86
N PHE A 78 4.51 14.82 -15.95
CA PHE A 78 3.98 15.68 -14.89
C PHE A 78 2.50 15.39 -14.54
N TYR A 79 1.64 15.22 -15.54
CA TYR A 79 0.20 15.00 -15.31
C TYR A 79 -0.09 13.67 -14.62
N SER A 80 0.54 12.57 -15.07
CA SER A 80 0.39 11.25 -14.46
C SER A 80 0.84 11.28 -13.00
N THR A 81 1.96 11.96 -12.72
CA THR A 81 2.48 12.12 -11.37
C THR A 81 1.55 12.93 -10.48
N LEU A 82 0.97 14.02 -10.97
CA LEU A 82 -0.04 14.79 -10.22
C LEU A 82 -1.28 13.96 -9.89
N ILE A 83 -1.77 13.15 -10.83
CA ILE A 83 -2.92 12.26 -10.61
C ILE A 83 -2.58 11.20 -9.58
N ALA A 84 -1.39 10.62 -9.65
CA ALA A 84 -0.90 9.65 -8.66
C ALA A 84 -0.80 10.29 -7.27
N LEU A 85 -0.19 11.47 -7.15
CA LEU A 85 -0.10 12.22 -5.89
C LEU A 85 -1.49 12.53 -5.33
N SER A 86 -2.40 13.02 -6.17
CA SER A 86 -3.78 13.33 -5.78
C SER A 86 -4.52 12.08 -5.30
N SER A 87 -4.34 10.95 -5.98
CA SER A 87 -4.95 9.67 -5.61
C SER A 87 -4.49 9.20 -4.23
N HIS A 88 -3.19 9.29 -3.95
CA HIS A 88 -2.62 8.93 -2.65
C HIS A 88 -3.01 9.91 -1.54
N PHE A 89 -3.14 11.20 -1.86
CA PHE A 89 -3.65 12.19 -0.92
C PHE A 89 -5.11 11.94 -0.54
N ILE A 90 -5.96 11.57 -1.52
CA ILE A 90 -7.36 11.17 -1.27
C ILE A 90 -7.42 9.95 -0.34
N LEU A 91 -6.57 8.94 -0.55
CA LEU A 91 -6.47 7.80 0.38
C LEU A 91 -6.07 8.26 1.79
N LEU A 92 -5.06 9.12 1.91
CA LEU A 92 -4.61 9.61 3.21
C LEU A 92 -5.72 10.35 3.96
N LEU A 93 -6.44 11.25 3.28
CA LEU A 93 -7.62 11.92 3.84
C LEU A 93 -8.73 10.91 4.19
N GLY A 94 -8.97 9.94 3.31
CA GLY A 94 -9.93 8.86 3.53
C GLY A 94 -9.64 8.04 4.79
N SER A 95 -8.36 7.76 5.06
CA SER A 95 -7.93 7.13 6.31
C SER A 95 -8.33 7.95 7.54
N VAL A 96 -8.07 9.26 7.53
CA VAL A 96 -8.41 10.15 8.65
C VAL A 96 -9.93 10.21 8.87
N LEU A 97 -10.71 10.24 7.79
CA LEU A 97 -12.18 10.23 7.87
C LEU A 97 -12.70 8.91 8.43
N LEU A 98 -12.25 7.76 7.90
CA LEU A 98 -12.63 6.44 8.40
C LEU A 98 -12.21 6.27 9.86
N LYS A 99 -11.03 6.81 10.22
CA LYS A 99 -10.53 6.81 11.59
C LYS A 99 -11.50 7.45 12.58
N ASN A 100 -12.19 8.49 12.16
CA ASN A 100 -13.15 9.20 13.00
C ASN A 100 -14.50 8.49 13.15
N ILE A 101 -14.81 7.54 12.26
CA ILE A 101 -16.13 6.90 12.17
C ILE A 101 -16.08 5.47 12.74
N ALA A 102 -15.01 4.72 12.48
CA ALA A 102 -14.91 3.34 12.95
C ALA A 102 -14.37 3.26 14.36
N ILE A 103 -14.84 2.31 15.15
CA ILE A 103 -14.22 1.96 16.43
C ILE A 103 -13.24 0.81 16.14
N ALA A 104 -11.99 1.14 15.82
CA ALA A 104 -10.96 0.12 15.64
C ALA A 104 -10.46 -0.36 17.01
N LYS A 105 -10.41 -1.68 17.19
CA LYS A 105 -9.87 -2.33 18.39
C LYS A 105 -8.62 -3.12 18.00
N THR A 106 -7.72 -3.33 18.95
CA THR A 106 -6.49 -4.12 18.73
C THR A 106 -6.78 -5.54 18.20
N LYS A 107 -7.95 -6.10 18.52
CA LYS A 107 -8.41 -7.39 17.96
C LYS A 107 -8.63 -7.38 16.44
N ASP A 108 -8.76 -6.20 15.83
CA ASP A 108 -9.00 -6.05 14.39
C ASP A 108 -7.69 -6.09 13.57
N ILE A 109 -6.52 -6.12 14.24
CA ILE A 109 -5.21 -6.33 13.61
C ILE A 109 -5.21 -7.56 12.71
N LYS A 110 -5.90 -8.63 13.10
CA LYS A 110 -5.99 -9.87 12.31
C LYS A 110 -6.54 -9.64 10.90
N TYR A 111 -7.46 -8.68 10.73
CA TYR A 111 -8.02 -8.38 9.42
C TYR A 111 -7.04 -7.64 8.52
N ILE A 112 -6.14 -6.85 9.11
CA ILE A 112 -5.02 -6.24 8.38
C ILE A 112 -4.06 -7.32 7.91
N ILE A 113 -3.69 -8.25 8.80
CA ILE A 113 -2.81 -9.37 8.44
C ILE A 113 -3.42 -10.19 7.29
N ILE A 114 -4.72 -10.51 7.36
CA ILE A 114 -5.43 -11.20 6.28
C ILE A 114 -5.36 -10.41 4.97
N TYR A 115 -5.59 -9.09 5.02
CA TYR A 115 -5.46 -8.22 3.85
C TYR A 115 -4.03 -8.21 3.29
N THR A 116 -3.01 -8.15 4.14
CA THR A 116 -1.60 -8.22 3.72
C THR A 116 -1.30 -9.55 3.04
N VAL A 117 -1.77 -10.67 3.58
CA VAL A 117 -1.59 -12.00 2.95
C VAL A 117 -2.28 -12.04 1.59
N PHE A 118 -3.51 -11.53 1.49
CA PHE A 118 -4.22 -11.42 0.22
C PHE A 118 -3.45 -10.55 -0.80
N TYR A 119 -2.89 -9.43 -0.34
CA TYR A 119 -2.04 -8.57 -1.15
C TYR A 119 -0.77 -9.29 -1.65
N LEU A 120 -0.08 -10.04 -0.78
CA LEU A 120 1.10 -10.80 -1.18
C LEU A 120 0.78 -11.89 -2.20
N ILE A 121 -0.39 -12.55 -2.07
CA ILE A 121 -0.88 -13.50 -3.07
C ILE A 121 -1.13 -12.78 -4.40
N TYR A 122 -1.80 -11.61 -4.39
CA TYR A 122 -2.01 -10.80 -5.57
C TYR A 122 -0.68 -10.45 -6.25
N VAL A 123 0.30 -9.93 -5.50
CA VAL A 123 1.64 -9.61 -6.02
C VAL A 123 2.33 -10.84 -6.61
N GLY A 124 2.24 -12.00 -5.93
CA GLY A 124 2.81 -13.26 -6.42
C GLY A 124 2.20 -13.72 -7.74
N ILE A 125 0.87 -13.66 -7.86
CA ILE A 125 0.16 -14.00 -9.11
C ILE A 125 0.56 -13.04 -10.23
N MET A 126 0.55 -11.74 -9.96
CA MET A 126 0.86 -10.72 -10.98
C MET A 126 2.30 -10.82 -11.48
N ASN A 127 3.27 -11.10 -10.60
CA ASN A 127 4.67 -11.32 -11.00
C ASN A 127 4.90 -12.59 -11.84
N ILE A 128 3.98 -13.57 -11.81
CA ILE A 128 4.04 -14.74 -12.71
C ILE A 128 3.52 -14.38 -14.11
N ILE A 129 2.51 -13.50 -14.17
CA ILE A 129 1.80 -13.17 -15.41
C ILE A 129 2.50 -12.04 -16.17
N ILE A 130 3.13 -11.11 -15.45
CA ILE A 130 3.61 -9.82 -15.98
C ILE A 130 5.05 -9.60 -15.56
N ASP A 131 5.89 -9.21 -16.53
CA ASP A 131 7.26 -8.79 -16.25
C ASP A 131 7.31 -7.33 -15.81
N TYR A 132 7.56 -7.12 -14.52
CA TYR A 132 7.75 -5.79 -13.92
C TYR A 132 9.23 -5.38 -13.84
N SER A 133 10.14 -6.03 -14.56
CA SER A 133 11.58 -5.75 -14.55
C SER A 133 11.94 -4.29 -14.84
N GLN A 134 11.13 -3.60 -15.64
CA GLN A 134 11.35 -2.18 -15.97
C GLN A 134 10.52 -1.19 -15.14
N SER A 135 9.71 -1.68 -14.21
CA SER A 135 8.86 -0.83 -13.38
C SER A 135 9.54 -0.54 -12.03
N TYR A 136 9.77 0.74 -11.74
CA TYR A 136 10.25 1.21 -10.43
C TYR A 136 9.13 1.11 -9.40
N LEU A 137 8.95 -0.10 -8.88
CA LEU A 137 7.94 -0.41 -7.88
C LEU A 137 8.61 -0.52 -6.51
N PHE A 138 8.13 0.27 -5.56
CA PHE A 138 8.61 0.28 -4.18
C PHE A 138 8.49 -1.11 -3.55
N ILE A 139 7.41 -1.84 -3.84
CA ILE A 139 7.29 -3.22 -3.38
C ILE A 139 8.35 -4.14 -3.97
N ASN A 140 8.77 -3.95 -5.23
CA ASN A 140 9.82 -4.74 -5.84
C ASN A 140 11.18 -4.43 -5.21
N LEU A 141 11.47 -3.15 -4.91
CA LEU A 141 12.67 -2.76 -4.19
C LEU A 141 12.76 -3.42 -2.80
N LEU A 142 11.64 -3.51 -2.09
CA LEU A 142 11.55 -4.20 -0.79
C LEU A 142 11.62 -5.72 -0.90
N LEU A 143 10.98 -6.32 -1.91
CA LEU A 143 10.86 -7.77 -2.04
C LEU A 143 12.06 -8.43 -2.72
N LYS A 144 12.76 -7.73 -3.61
CA LYS A 144 13.95 -8.28 -4.27
C LYS A 144 15.23 -8.05 -3.48
N ALA A 145 15.17 -7.22 -2.43
CA ALA A 145 16.34 -6.84 -1.65
C ALA A 145 17.50 -6.34 -2.55
N GLU A 146 17.19 -5.66 -3.68
CA GLU A 146 18.18 -5.28 -4.71
C GLU A 146 19.35 -4.47 -4.12
N ILE A 147 19.10 -3.70 -3.06
CA ILE A 147 20.14 -2.95 -2.33
C ILE A 147 21.17 -3.91 -1.71
N LEU A 148 20.73 -5.03 -1.14
CA LEU A 148 21.59 -6.04 -0.53
C LEU A 148 22.26 -6.94 -1.58
N GLU A 149 21.54 -7.27 -2.65
CA GLU A 149 22.04 -8.11 -3.74
C GLU A 149 23.26 -7.48 -4.43
N ASN A 150 23.20 -6.18 -4.69
CA ASN A 150 24.32 -5.43 -5.25
C ASN A 150 25.53 -5.34 -4.33
N MET A 151 25.35 -5.50 -3.00
CA MET A 151 26.43 -5.39 -2.01
C MET A 151 27.06 -6.72 -1.61
N LEU A 152 26.36 -7.86 -1.76
CA LEU A 152 26.70 -9.10 -1.06
C LEU A 152 26.61 -10.39 -1.91
N SER A 153 26.39 -10.30 -3.22
CA SER A 153 26.00 -11.38 -4.14
C SER A 153 26.90 -12.64 -4.21
N THR A 154 27.99 -12.76 -3.46
CA THR A 154 28.98 -13.83 -3.61
C THR A 154 29.38 -14.58 -2.33
N THR A 155 28.69 -14.39 -1.20
CA THR A 155 29.06 -15.05 0.07
C THR A 155 27.96 -15.95 0.62
N ASP A 156 28.32 -17.09 1.24
CA ASP A 156 27.37 -17.95 1.98
C ASP A 156 26.64 -17.20 3.11
N ILE A 157 27.23 -16.09 3.58
CA ILE A 157 26.67 -15.18 4.57
C ILE A 157 25.47 -14.40 4.00
N ALA A 158 25.40 -14.21 2.68
CA ALA A 158 24.32 -13.46 2.02
C ALA A 158 22.93 -14.02 2.37
N ASN A 159 22.79 -15.35 2.42
CA ASN A 159 21.52 -16.00 2.77
C ASN A 159 21.02 -15.60 4.17
N TYR A 160 21.90 -15.61 5.17
CA TYR A 160 21.54 -15.20 6.53
C TYR A 160 21.19 -13.70 6.61
N ILE A 161 21.89 -12.88 5.84
CA ILE A 161 21.62 -11.44 5.76
C ILE A 161 20.26 -11.19 5.10
N TYR A 162 19.89 -11.91 4.04
CA TYR A 162 18.56 -11.82 3.43
C TYR A 162 17.44 -12.21 4.41
N TRP A 163 17.62 -13.30 5.16
CA TRP A 163 16.65 -13.69 6.20
C TRP A 163 16.48 -12.59 7.25
N LEU A 164 17.60 -12.02 7.74
CA LEU A 164 17.57 -10.92 8.69
C LEU A 164 16.87 -9.68 8.11
N TYR A 165 17.13 -9.35 6.85
CA TYR A 165 16.47 -8.25 6.14
C TYR A 165 14.95 -8.40 6.10
N TYR A 166 14.43 -9.56 5.70
CA TYR A 166 12.98 -9.79 5.68
C TYR A 166 12.37 -9.80 7.08
N ILE A 167 13.07 -10.35 8.09
CA ILE A 167 12.62 -10.29 9.49
C ILE A 167 12.50 -8.82 9.94
N ILE A 168 13.47 -7.98 9.60
CA ILE A 168 13.44 -6.54 9.93
C ILE A 168 12.26 -5.86 9.22
N ILE A 169 12.04 -6.09 7.92
CA ILE A 169 10.92 -5.50 7.19
C ILE A 169 9.58 -5.90 7.81
N VAL A 170 9.38 -7.20 8.06
CA VAL A 170 8.15 -7.70 8.69
C VAL A 170 7.99 -7.10 10.09
N GLY A 171 9.08 -7.01 10.87
CA GLY A 171 9.08 -6.37 12.18
C GLY A 171 8.66 -4.90 12.13
N ILE A 172 9.22 -4.12 11.20
CA ILE A 172 8.84 -2.72 10.96
C ILE A 172 7.37 -2.63 10.56
N TYR A 173 6.90 -3.49 9.66
CA TYR A 173 5.51 -3.50 9.21
C TYR A 173 4.53 -3.78 10.36
N LEU A 174 4.82 -4.79 11.18
CA LEU A 174 4.02 -5.12 12.37
C LEU A 174 4.05 -3.98 13.41
N LEU A 175 5.20 -3.33 13.58
CA LEU A 175 5.34 -2.16 14.45
C LEU A 175 4.46 -1.00 13.95
N VAL A 176 4.43 -0.74 12.64
CA VAL A 176 3.58 0.29 12.03
C VAL A 176 2.10 -0.02 12.25
N ILE A 177 1.67 -1.28 12.06
CA ILE A 177 0.30 -1.71 12.38
C ILE A 177 -0.02 -1.44 13.85
N PHE A 178 0.86 -1.85 14.74
CA PHE A 178 0.66 -1.69 16.18
C PHE A 178 0.55 -0.21 16.59
N ILE A 179 1.46 0.63 16.10
CA ILE A 179 1.44 2.08 16.35
C ILE A 179 0.15 2.69 15.82
N PHE A 180 -0.27 2.33 14.60
CA PHE A 180 -1.51 2.81 14.00
C PHE A 180 -2.72 2.51 14.90
N PHE A 181 -2.90 1.25 15.31
CA PHE A 181 -4.02 0.87 16.18
C PHE A 181 -3.96 1.53 17.55
N LYS A 182 -2.76 1.67 18.14
CA LYS A 182 -2.60 2.34 19.44
C LYS A 182 -3.00 3.81 19.37
N ILE A 183 -2.63 4.51 18.30
CA ILE A 183 -3.05 5.90 18.06
C ILE A 183 -4.57 5.95 17.84
N TYR A 184 -5.10 5.01 17.06
CA TYR A 184 -6.52 4.92 16.76
C TYR A 184 -7.35 4.74 18.04
N GLU A 185 -7.01 3.76 18.88
CA GLU A 185 -7.71 3.46 20.12
C GLU A 185 -7.65 4.63 21.10
N ARG A 186 -6.48 5.28 21.23
CA ARG A 186 -6.29 6.46 22.08
C ARG A 186 -7.18 7.63 21.68
N ASP A 187 -7.33 7.89 20.39
CA ASP A 187 -8.11 9.03 19.92
C ASP A 187 -9.61 8.77 20.06
N HIS A 188 -10.04 7.50 20.03
CA HIS A 188 -11.42 7.13 20.32
C HIS A 188 -11.77 7.16 21.80
N SER A 189 -10.88 6.73 22.69
CA SER A 189 -11.14 6.79 24.14
C SER A 189 -11.33 8.23 24.62
N LYS A 190 -10.55 9.18 24.09
CA LYS A 190 -10.71 10.61 24.38
C LYS A 190 -12.07 11.17 23.95
N LYS A 191 -12.62 10.72 22.82
CA LYS A 191 -13.93 11.18 22.31
C LYS A 191 -15.12 10.68 23.14
N ILE A 192 -14.98 9.60 23.90
CA ILE A 192 -16.05 9.07 24.75
C ILE A 192 -16.10 9.82 26.11
N MET A 193 -15.00 10.47 26.50
CA MET A 193 -14.90 11.20 27.78
C MET A 193 -15.31 12.68 27.69
N HIS A 194 -15.61 13.19 26.49
CA HIS A 194 -16.08 14.55 26.22
C HIS A 194 -17.50 14.52 25.66
#